data_AF-A0A059AAR9-F1
#
_entry.id   AF-A0A059AAR9-F1
#
_cell.length_a   1.000
_cell.length_b   1.000
_cell.length_c   1.000
_cell.angle_alpha   90.00
_cell.angle_beta   90.00
_cell.angle_gamma   90.00
#
_symmetry.space_group_name_H-M   'P 1'
#
loop_
_entity.id
_entity.type
_entity.pdbx_description
1 polymer ?
#
loop_
_entity_poly.entity_id
_entity_poly.type
_entity_poly.pdbx_seq_one_letter_code
_entity_poly.pdbx_strand_id
1 'polypeptide(L)'
;MGIDVFGRNTYGGGQWKASVALDVLKKDEVSAAIFAPGWVYETKQPPNFETAQNRWWSLVENSWGVLQRYPKSLPFHSNFDQGRGYHYSVDGNQISEAPWCNISCQSFQPFLEFHGDGSVSPIDVSVNLKEASFSRGGNITFKGTLKGNADFTTRLFEAELPLGNLPIYFTYSVKSKGSSLVGLSLEFSSEKNEKNTVLLASHGDALHTMSQFISRFSKVIMPHQVTKLESSPGWVILESSILMEGYTLKGIRALCYRPLSMTSGSDDQSTEFYAVLGHITIETEKHSSFLPPSSSWLVEGQDIKWTSKSQGSKTVSLEISWKWRDGNSPYFSYIVYVQKITKMEGTGPDRVASEGARKYLGVAQVRSFYVSDHVVPPSVVSLKFVIQVCGVDGACQKLDESPSFTLEC
;
A
#
# COMPACT_ATOMS: atom_id res chain seq x y z
N MET A 1 25.31 6.96 -21.53
CA MET A 1 25.28 5.91 -22.57
C MET A 1 23.96 5.19 -22.54
N GLY A 2 23.29 5.04 -23.69
CA GLY A 2 22.00 4.35 -23.79
C GLY A 2 22.16 2.84 -23.93
N ILE A 3 21.27 2.07 -23.30
CA ILE A 3 21.14 0.62 -23.45
C ILE A 3 19.75 0.34 -24.01
N ASP A 4 19.67 -0.22 -25.23
CA ASP A 4 18.38 -0.67 -25.78
C ASP A 4 18.01 -2.02 -25.16
N VAL A 5 17.09 -2.00 -24.20
CA VAL A 5 16.72 -3.23 -23.47
C VAL A 5 16.02 -4.23 -24.38
N PHE A 6 15.49 -3.87 -25.55
CA PHE A 6 14.99 -4.87 -26.50
C PHE A 6 16.10 -5.68 -27.20
N GLY A 7 17.36 -5.27 -27.08
CA GLY A 7 18.49 -6.02 -27.62
C GLY A 7 18.88 -5.66 -29.06
N ARG A 8 18.27 -4.63 -29.65
CA ARG A 8 18.51 -4.27 -31.07
C ARG A 8 19.85 -3.55 -31.21
N ASN A 9 20.87 -4.28 -31.64
CA ASN A 9 22.23 -3.76 -31.84
C ASN A 9 22.83 -3.05 -30.60
N THR A 10 22.44 -3.45 -29.39
CA THR A 10 23.04 -2.95 -28.15
C THR A 10 24.14 -3.89 -27.66
N TYR A 11 25.16 -3.34 -27.02
CA TYR A 11 26.17 -4.13 -26.32
C TYR A 11 25.51 -5.00 -25.24
N GLY A 12 25.99 -6.23 -25.05
CA GLY A 12 25.41 -7.21 -24.13
C GLY A 12 24.10 -7.87 -24.58
N GLY A 13 23.44 -7.36 -25.63
CA GLY A 13 22.24 -7.96 -26.21
C GLY A 13 20.91 -7.64 -25.52
N GLY A 14 20.90 -6.75 -24.51
CA GLY A 14 19.67 -6.29 -23.84
C GLY A 14 18.94 -7.39 -23.06
N GLN A 15 17.63 -7.22 -22.83
CA GLN A 15 16.72 -8.15 -22.17
C GLN A 15 17.26 -8.60 -20.80
N TRP A 16 17.32 -9.92 -20.55
CA TRP A 16 17.93 -10.52 -19.37
C TRP A 16 19.46 -10.31 -19.26
N LYS A 17 20.11 -9.82 -20.31
CA LYS A 17 21.55 -9.51 -20.35
C LYS A 17 21.85 -8.02 -20.35
N ALA A 18 20.85 -7.16 -20.10
CA ALA A 18 21.05 -5.71 -20.02
C ALA A 18 22.10 -5.32 -18.95
N SER A 19 22.25 -6.11 -17.89
CA SER A 19 23.29 -5.93 -16.86
C SER A 19 24.72 -6.00 -17.41
N VAL A 20 24.97 -6.75 -18.48
CA VAL A 20 26.31 -6.83 -19.10
C VAL A 20 26.78 -5.46 -19.60
N ALA A 21 25.86 -4.68 -20.17
CA ALA A 21 26.18 -3.30 -20.57
C ALA A 21 26.32 -2.40 -19.33
N LEU A 22 25.44 -2.55 -18.34
CA LEU A 22 25.52 -1.78 -17.10
C LEU A 22 26.86 -1.98 -16.37
N ASP A 23 27.38 -3.21 -16.29
CA ASP A 23 28.65 -3.51 -15.63
C ASP A 23 29.83 -2.75 -16.27
N VAL A 24 29.88 -2.71 -17.61
CA VAL A 24 30.92 -1.97 -18.34
C VAL A 24 30.76 -0.47 -18.12
N LEU A 25 29.54 0.07 -18.23
CA LEU A 25 29.28 1.49 -18.00
C LEU A 25 29.64 1.92 -16.57
N LYS A 26 29.36 1.06 -15.58
CA LYS A 26 29.68 1.30 -14.18
C LYS A 26 31.20 1.33 -13.97
N LYS A 27 31.90 0.35 -14.54
CA LYS A 27 33.36 0.24 -14.48
C LYS A 27 34.05 1.44 -15.11
N ASP A 28 33.52 1.94 -16.22
CA ASP A 28 34.08 3.09 -16.95
C ASP A 28 33.58 4.44 -16.40
N GLU A 29 32.86 4.44 -15.27
CA GLU A 29 32.38 5.62 -14.54
C GLU A 29 31.52 6.59 -15.38
N VAL A 30 30.76 6.07 -16.34
CA VAL A 30 29.83 6.86 -17.17
C VAL A 30 28.38 6.62 -16.75
N SER A 31 27.51 7.61 -16.95
CA SER A 31 26.08 7.43 -16.67
C SER A 31 25.42 6.46 -17.66
N ALA A 32 24.45 5.68 -17.18
CA ALA A 32 23.63 4.78 -17.99
C ALA A 32 22.21 5.34 -18.21
N ALA A 33 21.64 5.11 -19.40
CA ALA A 33 20.25 5.41 -19.73
C ALA A 33 19.59 4.12 -20.27
N ILE A 34 18.54 3.67 -19.60
CA ILE A 34 17.82 2.44 -19.96
C ILE A 34 16.72 2.82 -20.96
N PHE A 35 16.85 2.38 -22.21
CA PHE A 35 15.87 2.62 -23.26
C PHE A 35 14.90 1.43 -23.38
N ALA A 36 13.60 1.74 -23.43
CA ALA A 36 12.50 0.78 -23.50
C ALA A 36 12.48 -0.29 -22.37
N PRO A 37 12.50 0.12 -21.08
CA PRO A 37 12.41 -0.83 -19.95
C PRO A 37 11.07 -1.58 -19.88
N GLY A 38 10.04 -1.14 -20.64
CA GLY A 38 8.76 -1.83 -20.77
C GLY A 38 8.83 -3.23 -21.39
N TRP A 39 9.99 -3.64 -21.91
CA TRP A 39 10.19 -4.94 -22.55
C TRP A 39 9.67 -6.13 -21.73
N VAL A 40 9.82 -6.12 -20.40
CA VAL A 40 9.34 -7.20 -19.51
C VAL A 40 7.84 -7.38 -19.64
N TYR A 41 7.12 -6.25 -19.63
CA TYR A 41 5.66 -6.21 -19.75
C TYR A 41 5.21 -6.56 -21.17
N GLU A 42 5.82 -5.93 -22.17
CA GLU A 42 5.42 -6.06 -23.58
C GLU A 42 5.65 -7.47 -24.14
N THR A 43 6.70 -8.15 -23.68
CA THR A 43 7.06 -9.50 -24.14
C THR A 43 6.49 -10.62 -23.28
N LYS A 44 5.70 -10.29 -22.24
CA LYS A 44 5.01 -11.24 -21.35
C LYS A 44 5.96 -12.31 -20.78
N GLN A 45 7.09 -11.86 -20.26
CA GLN A 45 8.10 -12.78 -19.72
C GLN A 45 7.50 -13.69 -18.63
N PRO A 46 7.81 -15.00 -18.64
CA PRO A 46 7.30 -15.93 -17.65
C PRO A 46 7.95 -15.72 -16.26
N PRO A 47 7.32 -16.22 -15.19
CA PRO A 47 6.00 -16.86 -15.15
C PRO A 47 4.84 -15.85 -15.18
N ASN A 48 5.10 -14.60 -14.80
CA ASN A 48 4.16 -13.48 -14.82
C ASN A 48 4.97 -12.16 -14.78
N PHE A 49 4.29 -11.04 -15.01
CA PHE A 49 4.93 -9.73 -15.06
C PHE A 49 5.61 -9.37 -13.73
N GLU A 50 4.97 -9.59 -12.59
CA GLU A 50 5.48 -9.20 -11.28
C GLU A 50 6.81 -9.92 -10.95
N THR A 51 6.86 -11.23 -11.13
CA THR A 51 8.08 -12.03 -10.92
C THR A 51 9.17 -11.65 -11.91
N ALA A 52 8.84 -11.51 -13.20
CA ALA A 52 9.82 -11.16 -14.23
C ALA A 52 10.37 -9.75 -14.04
N GLN A 53 9.53 -8.80 -13.61
CA GLN A 53 9.92 -7.42 -13.33
C GLN A 53 10.88 -7.36 -12.15
N ASN A 54 10.57 -8.02 -11.04
CA ASN A 54 11.45 -8.08 -9.86
C ASN A 54 12.80 -8.71 -10.21
N ARG A 55 12.79 -9.83 -10.96
CA ARG A 55 14.01 -10.46 -11.46
C ARG A 55 14.83 -9.52 -12.33
N TRP A 56 14.20 -8.80 -13.25
CA TRP A 56 14.94 -7.92 -14.15
C TRP A 56 15.59 -6.75 -13.40
N TRP A 57 14.86 -6.14 -12.47
CA TRP A 57 15.42 -5.06 -11.64
C TRP A 57 16.46 -5.54 -10.64
N SER A 58 16.41 -6.80 -10.18
CA SER A 58 17.49 -7.34 -9.35
C SER A 58 18.80 -7.49 -10.12
N LEU A 59 18.75 -7.77 -11.44
CA LEU A 59 19.95 -7.75 -12.29
C LEU A 59 20.55 -6.34 -12.40
N VAL A 60 19.68 -5.33 -12.49
CA VAL A 60 20.10 -3.92 -12.49
C VAL A 60 20.71 -3.54 -11.14
N GLU A 61 20.09 -3.93 -10.02
CA GLU A 61 20.63 -3.68 -8.68
C GLU A 61 22.01 -4.35 -8.49
N ASN A 62 22.15 -5.63 -8.86
CA ASN A 62 23.41 -6.35 -8.72
C ASN A 62 24.55 -5.71 -9.52
N SER A 63 24.23 -5.07 -10.64
CA SER A 63 25.21 -4.38 -11.51
C SER A 63 25.51 -2.96 -11.04
N TRP A 64 24.47 -2.19 -10.69
CA TRP A 64 24.57 -0.74 -10.51
C TRP A 64 24.51 -0.27 -9.05
N GLY A 65 23.94 -1.10 -8.17
CA GLY A 65 23.61 -0.82 -6.78
C GLY A 65 22.24 -0.15 -6.59
N VAL A 66 21.83 0.00 -5.33
CA VAL A 66 20.61 0.72 -4.94
C VAL A 66 20.82 2.23 -5.08
N LEU A 67 20.07 2.86 -5.99
CA LEU A 67 20.17 4.30 -6.27
C LEU A 67 19.26 5.18 -5.43
N GLN A 68 18.16 4.62 -4.94
CA GLN A 68 17.15 5.36 -4.18
C GLN A 68 16.86 4.65 -2.86
N ARG A 69 16.86 5.43 -1.79
CA ARG A 69 16.55 4.98 -0.42
C ARG A 69 15.32 5.72 0.07
N TYR A 70 14.38 5.00 0.64
CA TYR A 70 13.18 5.54 1.25
C TYR A 70 12.84 4.77 2.53
N PRO A 71 12.30 5.42 3.57
CA PRO A 71 12.07 6.87 3.67
C PRO A 71 13.34 7.70 3.82
N LYS A 72 13.27 8.97 3.39
CA LYS A 72 14.24 10.04 3.71
C LYS A 72 13.65 11.13 4.60
N SER A 73 12.33 11.23 4.65
CA SER A 73 11.56 12.23 5.39
C SER A 73 10.26 11.61 5.88
N LEU A 74 9.65 12.27 6.86
CA LEU A 74 8.34 11.91 7.40
C LEU A 74 7.26 12.93 6.93
N PRO A 75 5.98 12.53 6.87
CA PRO A 75 5.49 11.17 7.06
C PRO A 75 5.88 10.24 5.89
N PHE A 76 6.02 8.95 6.17
CA PHE A 76 6.20 7.91 5.16
C PHE A 76 5.05 6.92 5.24
N HIS A 77 4.41 6.66 4.11
CA HIS A 77 3.33 5.68 4.02
C HIS A 77 3.52 4.80 2.79
N SER A 78 3.36 3.49 2.98
CA SER A 78 3.25 2.52 1.88
C SER A 78 2.16 1.51 2.19
N ASN A 79 1.21 1.37 1.29
CA ASN A 79 0.25 0.26 1.22
C ASN A 79 0.56 -0.68 0.06
N PHE A 80 1.76 -0.55 -0.52
CA PHE A 80 2.28 -1.38 -1.60
C PHE A 80 1.42 -1.37 -2.88
N ASP A 81 0.58 -0.34 -3.06
CA ASP A 81 -0.28 -0.21 -4.22
C ASP A 81 0.53 0.15 -5.48
N GLN A 82 0.35 -0.62 -6.56
CA GLN A 82 1.05 -0.40 -7.82
C GLN A 82 0.31 0.54 -8.78
N GLY A 83 -0.71 1.25 -8.29
CA GLY A 83 -1.62 2.04 -9.11
C GLY A 83 -2.57 1.18 -9.94
N ARG A 84 -2.79 -0.07 -9.53
CA ARG A 84 -3.71 -1.01 -10.14
C ARG A 84 -4.08 -2.10 -9.13
N GLY A 85 -5.23 -2.73 -9.33
CA GLY A 85 -5.66 -3.85 -8.49
C GLY A 85 -6.86 -4.59 -9.06
N TYR A 86 -7.20 -5.72 -8.43
CA TYR A 86 -8.40 -6.50 -8.75
C TYR A 86 -9.55 -6.25 -7.77
N HIS A 87 -9.29 -5.47 -6.73
CA HIS A 87 -10.23 -5.04 -5.72
C HIS A 87 -9.77 -3.70 -5.13
N TYR A 88 -10.63 -3.07 -4.35
CA TYR A 88 -10.30 -1.86 -3.62
C TYR A 88 -10.78 -1.96 -2.18
N SER A 89 -9.90 -1.70 -1.21
CA SER A 89 -10.19 -1.79 0.22
C SER A 89 -9.94 -0.47 0.96
N VAL A 90 -10.66 -0.26 2.06
CA VAL A 90 -10.44 0.83 3.03
C VAL A 90 -10.51 0.24 4.43
N ASP A 91 -9.46 0.44 5.25
CA ASP A 91 -9.34 -0.12 6.60
C ASP A 91 -9.63 -1.65 6.67
N GLY A 92 -9.17 -2.38 5.65
CA GLY A 92 -9.34 -3.82 5.47
C GLY A 92 -10.69 -4.24 4.88
N ASN A 93 -11.66 -3.32 4.77
CA ASN A 93 -12.96 -3.60 4.19
C ASN A 93 -12.90 -3.43 2.67
N GLN A 94 -13.24 -4.49 1.95
CA GLN A 94 -13.32 -4.48 0.50
C GLN A 94 -14.60 -3.76 0.05
N ILE A 95 -14.43 -2.63 -0.65
CA ILE A 95 -15.51 -1.78 -1.14
C ILE A 95 -15.77 -1.94 -2.64
N SER A 96 -14.88 -2.64 -3.35
CA SER A 96 -15.02 -2.95 -4.77
C SER A 96 -14.31 -4.25 -5.12
N GLU A 97 -14.96 -5.08 -5.95
CA GLU A 97 -14.41 -6.28 -6.62
C GLU A 97 -13.95 -5.99 -8.06
N ALA A 98 -14.10 -4.75 -8.53
CA ALA A 98 -13.81 -4.40 -9.91
C ALA A 98 -12.30 -4.18 -10.10
N PRO A 99 -11.71 -4.67 -11.21
CA PRO A 99 -10.35 -4.32 -11.57
C PRO A 99 -10.26 -2.83 -11.89
N TRP A 100 -9.14 -2.22 -11.52
CA TRP A 100 -8.91 -0.79 -11.68
C TRP A 100 -7.44 -0.49 -11.99
N CYS A 101 -7.21 0.64 -12.65
CA CYS A 101 -5.88 1.17 -12.94
C CYS A 101 -5.93 2.70 -12.81
N ASN A 102 -5.10 3.23 -11.91
CA ASN A 102 -4.83 4.65 -11.73
C ASN A 102 -3.41 4.79 -11.17
N ILE A 103 -2.43 5.01 -12.04
CA ILE A 103 -1.01 5.05 -11.66
C ILE A 103 -0.67 6.17 -10.67
N SER A 104 -1.50 7.21 -10.59
CA SER A 104 -1.34 8.26 -9.57
C SER A 104 -1.54 7.72 -8.14
N CYS A 105 -2.19 6.56 -7.98
CA CYS A 105 -2.36 5.89 -6.69
C CYS A 105 -1.16 5.03 -6.28
N GLN A 106 -0.12 4.93 -7.12
CA GLN A 106 1.05 4.12 -6.78
C GLN A 106 1.73 4.65 -5.52
N SER A 107 1.86 3.81 -4.50
CA SER A 107 2.62 4.12 -3.29
C SER A 107 4.09 3.72 -3.46
N PHE A 108 4.93 4.09 -2.48
CA PHE A 108 6.30 3.57 -2.38
C PHE A 108 6.29 2.04 -2.46
N GLN A 109 7.02 1.48 -3.44
CA GLN A 109 7.11 0.04 -3.64
C GLN A 109 8.32 -0.52 -2.89
N PRO A 110 8.20 -1.72 -2.30
CA PRO A 110 9.32 -2.39 -1.68
C PRO A 110 10.29 -2.86 -2.76
N PHE A 111 11.57 -2.97 -2.41
CA PHE A 111 12.56 -3.62 -3.26
C PHE A 111 12.81 -5.04 -2.72
N LEU A 112 11.98 -5.98 -3.18
CA LEU A 112 12.04 -7.37 -2.72
C LEU A 112 13.24 -8.09 -3.32
N GLU A 113 13.96 -8.82 -2.49
CA GLU A 113 15.13 -9.59 -2.91
C GLU A 113 14.71 -10.73 -3.84
N PHE A 114 15.31 -10.80 -5.03
CA PHE A 114 15.16 -11.94 -5.92
C PHE A 114 16.29 -12.93 -5.67
N HIS A 115 15.97 -14.03 -5.00
CA HIS A 115 16.89 -15.14 -4.81
C HIS A 115 16.87 -15.99 -6.10
N GLY A 116 17.99 -15.99 -6.84
CA GLY A 116 18.08 -16.46 -8.23
C GLY A 116 17.58 -17.89 -8.51
N ASP A 117 17.57 -18.26 -9.79
CA ASP A 117 17.12 -19.57 -10.28
C ASP A 117 17.97 -20.72 -9.69
N GLY A 118 17.63 -21.20 -8.48
CA GLY A 118 18.33 -22.30 -7.80
C GLY A 118 18.40 -22.21 -6.27
N SER A 119 18.22 -21.03 -5.68
CA SER A 119 18.11 -20.88 -4.23
C SER A 119 16.64 -20.98 -3.79
N VAL A 120 16.30 -22.03 -3.04
CA VAL A 120 14.96 -22.18 -2.46
C VAL A 120 14.87 -21.32 -1.20
N SER A 121 14.24 -20.15 -1.31
CA SER A 121 13.83 -19.40 -0.11
C SER A 121 12.74 -20.18 0.62
N PRO A 122 12.79 -20.29 1.97
CA PRO A 122 11.73 -20.95 2.73
C PRO A 122 10.39 -20.20 2.64
N ILE A 123 10.44 -18.89 2.33
CA ILE A 123 9.29 -18.01 2.16
C ILE A 123 9.43 -17.27 0.84
N ASP A 124 8.44 -17.44 -0.04
CA ASP A 124 8.22 -16.58 -1.19
C ASP A 124 7.59 -15.26 -0.74
N VAL A 125 8.13 -14.15 -1.23
CA VAL A 125 7.73 -12.80 -0.86
C VAL A 125 7.43 -12.03 -2.14
N SER A 126 6.21 -11.53 -2.26
CA SER A 126 5.78 -10.80 -3.44
C SER A 126 4.83 -9.66 -3.10
N VAL A 127 4.91 -8.59 -3.89
CA VAL A 127 3.82 -7.60 -3.94
C VAL A 127 2.66 -8.27 -4.65
N ASN A 128 1.51 -8.36 -3.99
CA ASN A 128 0.35 -9.10 -4.46
C ASN A 128 -0.86 -8.17 -4.61
N LEU A 129 -1.56 -8.30 -5.73
CA LEU A 129 -2.72 -7.48 -6.09
C LEU A 129 -4.05 -8.25 -6.03
N LYS A 130 -4.00 -9.55 -5.74
CA LYS A 130 -5.13 -10.49 -5.73
C LYS A 130 -5.54 -10.88 -4.32
N GLU A 131 -4.57 -10.98 -3.41
CA GLU A 131 -4.85 -11.24 -2.00
C GLU A 131 -5.50 -10.01 -1.34
N ALA A 132 -6.23 -10.25 -0.25
CA ALA A 132 -6.89 -9.19 0.50
C ALA A 132 -5.89 -8.10 0.91
N SER A 133 -6.24 -6.84 0.68
CA SER A 133 -5.45 -5.66 1.04
C SER A 133 -6.08 -4.93 2.23
N PHE A 134 -5.25 -4.24 3.00
CA PHE A 134 -5.75 -3.37 4.06
C PHE A 134 -6.21 -2.01 3.49
N SER A 135 -5.45 -1.45 2.56
CA SER A 135 -5.77 -0.19 1.91
C SER A 135 -5.57 -0.37 0.40
N ARG A 136 -6.55 0.10 -0.37
CA ARG A 136 -6.58 0.06 -1.84
C ARG A 136 -6.41 -1.36 -2.39
N GLY A 137 -5.53 -1.59 -3.38
CA GLY A 137 -5.40 -2.88 -4.06
C GLY A 137 -4.10 -3.65 -3.78
N GLY A 138 -3.14 -3.08 -3.06
CA GLY A 138 -1.81 -3.66 -2.84
C GLY A 138 -1.61 -4.31 -1.48
N ASN A 139 -0.67 -5.26 -1.40
CA ASN A 139 -0.10 -5.80 -0.17
C ASN A 139 1.25 -6.49 -0.44
N ILE A 140 1.95 -6.89 0.62
CA ILE A 140 3.04 -7.88 0.54
C ILE A 140 2.54 -9.21 1.11
N THR A 141 2.65 -10.28 0.34
CA THR A 141 2.31 -11.63 0.76
C THR A 141 3.58 -12.42 1.07
N PHE A 142 3.57 -13.13 2.20
CA PHE A 142 4.60 -14.06 2.63
C PHE A 142 4.01 -15.47 2.62
N LYS A 143 4.52 -16.34 1.75
CA LYS A 143 4.00 -17.70 1.58
C LYS A 143 5.13 -18.71 1.50
N GLY A 144 5.05 -19.78 2.28
CA GLY A 144 6.02 -20.86 2.19
C GLY A 144 5.94 -21.77 3.40
N THR A 145 7.09 -22.18 3.91
CA THR A 145 7.17 -23.07 5.06
C THR A 145 8.35 -22.71 5.96
N LEU A 146 8.11 -22.63 7.28
CA LEU A 146 9.17 -22.50 8.28
C LEU A 146 9.20 -23.76 9.16
N LYS A 147 10.40 -24.19 9.56
CA LYS A 147 10.61 -25.33 10.45
C LYS A 147 10.70 -24.87 11.91
N GLY A 148 9.97 -25.51 12.81
CA GLY A 148 10.06 -25.25 14.26
C GLY A 148 10.14 -23.77 14.62
N ASN A 149 11.22 -23.39 15.32
CA ASN A 149 11.50 -22.02 15.79
C ASN A 149 12.30 -21.18 14.79
N ALA A 150 12.45 -21.63 13.54
CA ALA A 150 13.16 -20.87 12.50
C ALA A 150 12.39 -19.59 12.15
N ASP A 151 13.14 -18.55 11.84
CA ASP A 151 12.65 -17.29 11.31
C ASP A 151 13.23 -17.02 9.92
N PHE A 152 12.56 -16.14 9.19
CA PHE A 152 12.97 -15.67 7.88
C PHE A 152 12.90 -14.15 7.85
N THR A 153 13.93 -13.51 7.29
CA THR A 153 13.99 -12.05 7.16
C THR A 153 14.17 -11.67 5.71
N THR A 154 13.47 -10.63 5.26
CA THR A 154 13.65 -10.07 3.91
C THR A 154 13.62 -8.54 3.95
N ARG A 155 14.33 -7.89 3.03
CA ARG A 155 14.32 -6.44 2.87
C ARG A 155 12.98 -5.96 2.29
N LEU A 156 12.43 -4.91 2.90
CA LEU A 156 11.31 -4.16 2.34
C LEU A 156 11.82 -2.85 1.74
N PHE A 157 12.54 -2.07 2.54
CA PHE A 157 13.06 -0.76 2.15
C PHE A 157 14.46 -0.52 2.69
N GLU A 158 15.29 0.16 1.89
CA GLU A 158 16.52 0.81 2.38
C GLU A 158 16.20 2.26 2.70
N ALA A 159 16.40 2.66 3.95
CA ALA A 159 16.05 3.97 4.45
C ALA A 159 17.28 4.88 4.57
N GLU A 160 17.01 6.18 4.60
CA GLU A 160 17.98 7.20 4.95
C GLU A 160 17.25 8.30 5.72
N LEU A 161 16.64 7.90 6.85
CA LEU A 161 15.79 8.77 7.65
C LEU A 161 16.50 9.10 8.97
N PRO A 162 17.01 10.33 9.15
CA PRO A 162 17.59 10.77 10.41
C PRO A 162 16.51 10.90 11.50
N LEU A 163 16.82 10.46 12.72
CA LEU A 163 15.93 10.57 13.87
C LEU A 163 16.31 11.79 14.72
N GLY A 164 15.32 12.64 14.97
CA GLY A 164 15.46 13.80 15.85
C GLY A 164 15.22 13.46 17.32
N ASN A 165 14.94 14.50 18.11
CA ASN A 165 14.64 14.41 19.55
C ASN A 165 13.16 14.08 19.85
N LEU A 166 12.31 13.98 18.83
CA LEU A 166 10.91 13.58 18.97
C LEU A 166 10.76 12.07 18.72
N PRO A 167 9.82 11.41 19.42
CA PRO A 167 9.47 10.03 19.11
C PRO A 167 8.99 9.90 17.67
N ILE A 168 9.41 8.82 17.01
CA ILE A 168 8.82 8.37 15.75
C ILE A 168 7.85 7.23 16.04
N TYR A 169 6.69 7.28 15.40
CA TYR A 169 5.63 6.30 15.49
C TYR A 169 5.64 5.41 14.25
N PHE A 170 5.46 4.12 14.46
CA PHE A 170 5.34 3.12 13.42
C PHE A 170 3.98 2.45 13.55
N THR A 171 3.25 2.40 12.44
CA THR A 171 1.96 1.71 12.34
C THR A 171 2.03 0.76 11.16
N TYR A 172 1.62 -0.49 11.36
CA TYR A 172 1.52 -1.45 10.27
C TYR A 172 0.36 -2.41 10.49
N SER A 173 -0.21 -2.93 9.41
CA SER A 173 -1.29 -3.93 9.49
C SER A 173 -0.87 -5.28 8.95
N VAL A 174 -1.25 -6.33 9.66
CA VAL A 174 -0.96 -7.72 9.28
C VAL A 174 -2.22 -8.57 9.30
N LYS A 175 -2.30 -9.53 8.39
CA LYS A 175 -3.30 -10.59 8.38
C LYS A 175 -2.59 -11.93 8.20
N SER A 176 -2.70 -12.80 9.19
CA SER A 176 -1.96 -14.06 9.25
C SER A 176 -2.90 -15.28 9.28
N LYS A 177 -2.39 -16.44 8.85
CA LYS A 177 -3.05 -17.74 9.09
C LYS A 177 -2.29 -18.56 10.12
N GLY A 178 -3.04 -19.26 10.98
CA GLY A 178 -2.49 -20.12 12.02
C GLY A 178 -1.58 -19.35 12.98
N SER A 179 -0.41 -19.91 13.27
CA SER A 179 0.60 -19.33 14.16
C SER A 179 1.64 -18.46 13.43
N SER A 180 1.40 -18.08 12.17
CA SER A 180 2.31 -17.24 11.38
C SER A 180 2.35 -15.80 11.92
N LEU A 181 3.53 -15.28 12.21
CA LEU A 181 3.71 -13.91 12.69
C LEU A 181 4.67 -13.15 11.78
N VAL A 182 4.34 -11.88 11.50
CA VAL A 182 5.19 -10.94 10.77
C VAL A 182 5.40 -9.69 11.62
N GLY A 183 6.66 -9.40 11.96
CA GLY A 183 7.08 -8.15 12.59
C GLY A 183 8.00 -7.35 11.67
N LEU A 184 8.41 -6.16 12.13
CA LEU A 184 9.38 -5.31 11.43
C LEU A 184 10.73 -5.31 12.15
N SER A 185 11.78 -5.71 11.45
CA SER A 185 13.17 -5.59 11.88
C SER A 185 13.75 -4.28 11.32
N LEU A 186 14.10 -3.37 12.22
CA LEU A 186 14.58 -2.03 11.89
C LEU A 186 16.08 -1.94 12.14
N GLU A 187 16.81 -1.45 11.15
CA GLU A 187 18.26 -1.29 11.20
C GLU A 187 18.61 0.19 11.31
N PHE A 188 19.41 0.54 12.31
CA PHE A 188 19.84 1.91 12.55
C PHE A 188 21.35 2.02 12.65
N SER A 189 21.88 3.20 12.34
CA SER A 189 23.28 3.55 12.54
C SER A 189 23.43 4.93 13.18
N SER A 190 24.33 5.07 14.16
CA SER A 190 24.75 6.38 14.67
C SER A 190 25.80 7.03 13.74
N GLU A 191 26.13 8.30 13.98
CA GLU A 191 27.23 9.00 13.28
C GLU A 191 28.59 8.32 13.45
N LYS A 192 28.77 7.57 14.56
CA LYS A 192 30.00 6.79 14.83
C LYS A 192 29.96 5.40 14.20
N ASN A 193 29.00 5.13 13.32
CA ASN A 193 28.74 3.83 12.69
C ASN A 193 28.41 2.70 13.69
N GLU A 194 27.92 3.04 14.89
CA GLU A 194 27.37 2.04 15.80
C GLU A 194 26.04 1.52 15.24
N LYS A 195 25.92 0.21 15.07
CA LYS A 195 24.73 -0.43 14.53
C LYS A 195 23.80 -0.81 15.67
N ASN A 196 22.50 -0.56 15.47
CA ASN A 196 21.46 -0.90 16.42
C ASN A 196 20.29 -1.56 15.67
N THR A 197 19.80 -2.69 16.18
CA THR A 197 18.69 -3.43 15.57
C THR A 197 17.51 -3.48 16.53
N VAL A 198 16.35 -3.00 16.06
CA VAL A 198 15.13 -2.97 16.85
C VAL A 198 14.07 -3.84 16.18
N LEU A 199 13.52 -4.79 16.92
CA LEU A 199 12.37 -5.57 16.47
C LEU A 199 11.08 -4.91 16.95
N LEU A 200 10.23 -4.50 16.02
CA LEU A 200 8.80 -4.29 16.28
C LEU A 200 8.10 -5.64 16.08
N ALA A 201 7.84 -6.35 17.18
CA ALA A 201 7.24 -7.68 17.16
C ALA A 201 5.80 -7.69 16.62
N SER A 202 5.26 -8.86 16.30
CA SER A 202 3.84 -9.04 15.95
C SER A 202 2.94 -9.17 17.20
N HIS A 203 1.63 -9.42 17.00
CA HIS A 203 0.59 -9.63 18.03
C HIS A 203 0.68 -10.96 18.81
N GLY A 204 1.89 -11.51 18.95
CA GLY A 204 2.12 -12.78 19.66
C GLY A 204 2.28 -12.61 21.18
N ASP A 205 2.51 -13.72 21.86
CA ASP A 205 2.84 -13.71 23.29
C ASP A 205 4.16 -12.96 23.54
N ALA A 206 4.11 -11.99 24.46
CA ALA A 206 5.23 -11.11 24.76
C ALA A 206 6.41 -11.85 25.38
N LEU A 207 6.15 -12.79 26.30
CA LEU A 207 7.20 -13.52 27.00
C LEU A 207 7.96 -14.42 26.01
N HIS A 208 7.24 -15.20 25.21
CA HIS A 208 7.84 -16.03 24.16
C HIS A 208 8.62 -15.17 23.16
N THR A 209 8.02 -14.11 22.64
CA THR A 209 8.70 -13.26 21.65
C THR A 209 9.99 -12.64 22.22
N MET A 210 9.95 -12.16 23.46
CA MET A 210 11.13 -11.65 24.14
C MET A 210 12.20 -12.73 24.31
N SER A 211 11.83 -13.92 24.82
CA SER A 211 12.76 -15.04 24.97
C SER A 211 13.43 -15.47 23.65
N GLN A 212 12.71 -15.36 22.52
CA GLN A 212 13.22 -15.75 21.20
C GLN A 212 14.25 -14.77 20.63
N PHE A 213 14.07 -13.47 20.90
CA PHE A 213 14.75 -12.42 20.11
C PHE A 213 15.62 -11.46 20.92
N ILE A 214 15.53 -11.43 22.26
CA ILE A 214 16.29 -10.48 23.08
C ILE A 214 17.82 -10.61 22.95
N SER A 215 18.32 -11.78 22.54
CA SER A 215 19.76 -12.00 22.30
C SER A 215 20.24 -11.54 20.91
N ARG A 216 19.32 -11.31 19.97
CA ARG A 216 19.62 -10.99 18.56
C ARG A 216 19.35 -9.53 18.21
N PHE A 217 18.46 -8.89 18.95
CA PHE A 217 18.08 -7.50 18.76
C PHE A 217 18.53 -6.68 19.94
N SER A 218 19.05 -5.48 19.66
CA SER A 218 19.39 -4.51 20.70
C SER A 218 18.16 -4.10 21.52
N LYS A 219 16.97 -4.10 20.89
CA LYS A 219 15.69 -3.85 21.55
C LYS A 219 14.57 -4.63 20.87
N VAL A 220 13.68 -5.21 21.67
CA VAL A 220 12.43 -5.81 21.19
C VAL A 220 11.28 -4.97 21.75
N ILE A 221 10.39 -4.52 20.89
CA ILE A 221 9.21 -3.71 21.22
C ILE A 221 7.98 -4.53 20.88
N MET A 222 7.12 -4.76 21.87
CA MET A 222 5.78 -5.32 21.65
C MET A 222 4.83 -4.17 21.29
N PRO A 223 4.28 -4.13 20.06
CA PRO A 223 3.39 -3.06 19.67
C PRO A 223 2.07 -3.09 20.43
N HIS A 224 1.44 -1.93 20.55
CA HIS A 224 0.05 -1.81 20.93
C HIS A 224 -0.84 -2.27 19.78
N GLN A 225 -1.75 -3.21 20.05
CA GLN A 225 -2.75 -3.62 19.08
C GLN A 225 -3.94 -2.65 19.11
N VAL A 226 -4.22 -2.01 17.99
CA VAL A 226 -5.35 -1.08 17.84
C VAL A 226 -6.62 -1.89 17.55
N THR A 227 -7.67 -1.61 18.32
CA THR A 227 -9.00 -2.16 18.04
C THR A 227 -9.86 -1.10 17.36
N LYS A 228 -10.04 -1.20 16.03
CA LYS A 228 -11.02 -0.39 15.30
C LYS A 228 -12.31 -1.19 15.14
N LEU A 229 -13.43 -0.66 15.66
CA LEU A 229 -14.75 -1.32 15.57
C LEU A 229 -15.17 -1.60 14.12
N GLU A 230 -14.72 -0.76 13.19
CA GLU A 230 -15.05 -0.82 11.76
C GLU A 230 -14.03 -1.62 10.92
N SER A 231 -12.91 -2.07 11.49
CA SER A 231 -11.91 -2.81 10.69
C SER A 231 -12.35 -4.23 10.35
N SER A 232 -12.04 -4.68 9.12
CA SER A 232 -12.42 -6.03 8.67
C SER A 232 -11.81 -7.13 9.56
N PRO A 233 -12.56 -8.21 9.84
CA PRO A 233 -12.06 -9.36 10.58
C PRO A 233 -10.74 -9.91 10.03
N GLY A 234 -9.81 -10.22 10.94
CA GLY A 234 -8.52 -10.85 10.65
C GLY A 234 -7.36 -9.90 10.36
N TRP A 235 -7.63 -8.60 10.15
CA TRP A 235 -6.56 -7.60 10.16
C TRP A 235 -6.23 -7.20 11.60
N VAL A 236 -4.93 -7.14 11.89
CA VAL A 236 -4.39 -6.65 13.14
C VAL A 236 -3.54 -5.42 12.84
N ILE A 237 -3.84 -4.30 13.50
CA ILE A 237 -3.09 -3.05 13.37
C ILE A 237 -2.18 -2.92 14.59
N LEU A 238 -0.90 -2.68 14.34
CA LEU A 238 0.16 -2.66 15.35
C LEU A 238 0.84 -1.30 15.35
N GLU A 239 0.84 -0.66 16.51
CA GLU A 239 1.42 0.65 16.74
C GLU A 239 2.60 0.58 17.72
N SER A 240 3.68 1.27 17.41
CA SER A 240 4.87 1.36 18.25
C SER A 240 5.49 2.73 18.16
N SER A 241 6.31 3.08 19.15
CA SER A 241 7.14 4.28 19.07
C SER A 241 8.59 3.99 19.44
N ILE A 242 9.48 4.75 18.80
CA ILE A 242 10.91 4.72 19.06
C ILE A 242 11.38 6.15 19.28
N LEU A 243 12.09 6.39 20.37
CA LEU A 243 12.88 7.59 20.58
C LEU A 243 14.35 7.16 20.62
N MET A 244 15.12 7.62 19.63
CA MET A 244 16.52 7.24 19.47
C MET A 244 17.27 8.34 18.72
N GLU A 245 17.48 9.45 19.44
CA GLU A 245 18.17 10.64 18.96
C GLU A 245 19.59 10.33 18.47
N GLY A 246 20.00 10.98 17.38
CA GLY A 246 21.34 10.84 16.81
C GLY A 246 21.57 9.57 15.99
N TYR A 247 20.52 8.78 15.76
CA TYR A 247 20.54 7.63 14.86
C TYR A 247 19.87 7.95 13.53
N THR A 248 20.22 7.19 12.49
CA THR A 248 19.53 7.20 11.20
C THR A 248 18.95 5.81 10.95
N LEU A 249 17.67 5.72 10.59
CA LEU A 249 17.07 4.49 10.08
C LEU A 249 17.66 4.19 8.70
N LYS A 250 18.25 3.01 8.57
CA LYS A 250 18.95 2.53 7.36
C LYS A 250 18.22 1.40 6.64
N GLY A 251 17.41 0.63 7.34
CA GLY A 251 16.72 -0.52 6.74
C GLY A 251 15.42 -0.85 7.47
N ILE A 252 14.42 -1.23 6.67
CA ILE A 252 13.15 -1.80 7.14
C ILE A 252 13.04 -3.19 6.52
N ARG A 253 13.02 -4.22 7.36
CA ARG A 253 12.90 -5.62 6.97
C ARG A 253 11.64 -6.24 7.57
N ALA A 254 11.04 -7.20 6.88
CA ALA A 254 10.02 -8.05 7.47
C ALA A 254 10.69 -9.26 8.14
N LEU A 255 10.28 -9.57 9.37
CA LEU A 255 10.66 -10.77 10.10
C LEU A 255 9.47 -11.71 10.19
N CYS A 256 9.55 -12.85 9.50
CA CYS A 256 8.58 -13.93 9.54
C CYS A 256 9.00 -14.97 10.59
N TYR A 257 8.14 -15.26 11.55
CA TYR A 257 8.45 -16.22 12.62
C TYR A 257 7.18 -16.85 13.19
N ARG A 258 7.35 -17.79 14.12
CA ARG A 258 6.27 -18.38 14.92
C ARG A 258 6.57 -18.25 16.41
N PRO A 259 5.55 -18.31 17.28
CA PRO A 259 5.77 -18.43 18.71
C PRO A 259 6.70 -19.61 19.03
N LEU A 260 7.57 -19.44 20.01
CA LEU A 260 8.42 -20.53 20.52
C LEU A 260 7.57 -21.73 20.91
N SER A 261 7.88 -22.89 20.32
CA SER A 261 7.37 -24.17 20.82
C SER A 261 8.29 -24.68 21.92
N MET A 262 7.73 -24.90 23.12
CA MET A 262 8.45 -25.40 24.30
C MET A 262 8.55 -26.94 24.35
N THR A 263 7.94 -27.66 23.41
CA THR A 263 8.08 -29.12 23.32
C THR A 263 9.38 -29.46 22.61
N SER A 264 10.43 -29.64 23.40
CA SER A 264 11.71 -30.20 22.98
C SER A 264 11.51 -31.66 22.51
N GLY A 265 11.42 -31.87 21.20
CA GLY A 265 11.72 -33.21 20.64
C GLY A 265 10.96 -33.71 19.40
N SER A 266 10.04 -32.97 18.78
CA SER A 266 9.28 -33.55 17.64
C SER A 266 8.92 -32.66 16.44
N ASP A 267 9.14 -31.33 16.49
CA ASP A 267 8.67 -30.42 15.42
C ASP A 267 9.78 -29.99 14.44
N ASP A 268 10.51 -30.97 13.89
CA ASP A 268 11.31 -30.76 12.66
C ASP A 268 10.41 -30.74 11.40
N GLN A 269 9.08 -30.79 11.59
CA GLN A 269 8.11 -30.66 10.51
C GLN A 269 8.09 -29.21 10.00
N SER A 270 8.19 -29.09 8.69
CA SER A 270 8.04 -27.83 7.99
C SER A 270 6.56 -27.49 7.91
N THR A 271 6.14 -26.45 8.62
CA THR A 271 4.73 -26.04 8.67
C THR A 271 4.47 -24.90 7.69
N GLU A 272 3.28 -24.89 7.07
CA GLU A 272 2.85 -23.82 6.17
C GLU A 272 2.88 -22.46 6.88
N PHE A 273 3.50 -21.48 6.24
CA PHE A 273 3.55 -20.10 6.66
C PHE A 273 2.75 -19.25 5.67
N TYR A 274 1.85 -18.43 6.22
CA TYR A 274 1.08 -17.49 5.42
C TYR A 274 0.76 -16.23 6.22
N ALA A 275 1.19 -15.09 5.69
CA ALA A 275 0.85 -13.79 6.23
C ALA A 275 0.82 -12.72 5.12
N VAL A 276 0.08 -11.65 5.37
CA VAL A 276 -0.06 -10.50 4.49
C VAL A 276 0.24 -9.24 5.29
N LEU A 277 1.16 -8.41 4.80
CA LEU A 277 1.44 -7.06 5.32
C LEU A 277 0.68 -6.05 4.46
N GLY A 278 -0.24 -5.31 5.07
CA GLY A 278 -1.18 -4.44 4.38
C GLY A 278 -0.71 -3.00 4.20
N HIS A 279 0.04 -2.46 5.16
CA HIS A 279 0.70 -1.15 5.03
C HIS A 279 1.80 -0.96 6.08
N ILE A 280 2.63 0.06 5.89
CA ILE A 280 3.53 0.66 6.88
C ILE A 280 3.35 2.18 6.84
N THR A 281 3.14 2.79 7.99
CA THR A 281 3.18 4.25 8.21
C THR A 281 4.25 4.58 9.23
N ILE A 282 5.02 5.64 8.98
CA ILE A 282 6.01 6.21 9.90
C ILE A 282 5.76 7.72 9.99
N GLU A 283 5.65 8.25 11.21
CA GLU A 283 5.32 9.66 11.45
C GLU A 283 5.88 10.16 12.80
N THR A 284 5.88 11.48 13.02
CA THR A 284 6.37 12.11 14.27
C THR A 284 5.26 12.42 15.27
N GLU A 285 3.99 12.40 14.85
CA GLU A 285 2.85 12.75 15.68
C GLU A 285 1.90 11.56 15.75
N LYS A 286 1.46 11.21 16.97
CA LYS A 286 0.79 9.94 17.21
C LYS A 286 -0.54 9.80 16.46
N HIS A 287 -1.25 10.89 16.19
CA HIS A 287 -2.47 10.92 15.37
C HIS A 287 -2.89 12.38 15.16
N SER A 288 -2.67 12.93 13.97
CA SER A 288 -3.57 13.93 13.38
C SER A 288 -3.13 14.25 11.97
N SER A 289 -3.37 13.34 11.03
CA SER A 289 -3.71 13.84 9.69
C SER A 289 -4.97 14.68 9.87
N PHE A 290 -4.81 16.00 9.86
CA PHE A 290 -5.92 16.91 9.93
C PHE A 290 -6.82 16.66 8.72
N LEU A 291 -7.97 16.05 8.97
CA LEU A 291 -8.97 15.74 7.97
C LEU A 291 -10.07 16.81 8.06
N PRO A 292 -10.18 17.73 7.10
CA PRO A 292 -11.12 18.85 7.16
C PRO A 292 -12.60 18.45 7.12
N PRO A 293 -13.46 19.00 7.98
CA PRO A 293 -14.90 18.72 7.88
C PRO A 293 -15.46 19.08 6.49
N SER A 294 -16.58 18.45 6.10
CA SER A 294 -17.26 18.72 4.82
C SER A 294 -17.49 20.21 4.54
N SER A 295 -17.74 21.01 5.58
CA SER A 295 -17.96 22.47 5.49
C SER A 295 -16.75 23.26 4.98
N SER A 296 -15.53 22.73 5.14
CA SER A 296 -14.29 23.36 4.65
C SER A 296 -14.15 23.28 3.12
N TRP A 297 -14.99 22.49 2.45
CA TRP A 297 -14.94 22.29 1.01
C TRP A 297 -16.07 23.02 0.29
N LEU A 298 -15.76 23.47 -0.91
CA LEU A 298 -16.72 23.85 -1.94
C LEU A 298 -16.68 22.77 -3.00
N VAL A 299 -17.81 22.11 -3.27
CA VAL A 299 -17.93 21.03 -4.27
C VAL A 299 -18.91 21.47 -5.35
N GLU A 300 -18.51 21.32 -6.60
CA GLU A 300 -19.27 21.76 -7.77
C GLU A 300 -19.31 20.66 -8.83
N GLY A 301 -20.47 20.49 -9.47
CA GLY A 301 -20.61 19.70 -10.69
C GLY A 301 -20.54 20.59 -11.93
N GLN A 302 -19.75 20.20 -12.92
CA GLN A 302 -19.51 20.91 -14.17
C GLN A 302 -19.69 19.96 -15.36
N ASP A 303 -19.86 20.52 -16.56
CA ASP A 303 -19.97 19.78 -17.82
C ASP A 303 -21.01 18.64 -17.81
N ILE A 304 -22.15 18.88 -17.16
CA ILE A 304 -23.21 17.89 -16.97
C ILE A 304 -23.90 17.62 -18.31
N LYS A 305 -23.79 16.38 -18.78
CA LYS A 305 -24.40 15.90 -20.01
C LYS A 305 -25.32 14.72 -19.72
N TRP A 306 -26.61 14.91 -20.03
CA TRP A 306 -27.62 13.85 -19.96
C TRP A 306 -27.83 13.20 -21.31
N THR A 307 -27.93 11.87 -21.33
CA THR A 307 -28.27 11.09 -22.53
C THR A 307 -29.41 10.12 -22.21
N SER A 308 -30.48 10.16 -22.99
CA SER A 308 -31.60 9.22 -22.84
C SER A 308 -31.25 7.87 -23.48
N LYS A 309 -31.52 6.77 -22.79
CA LYS A 309 -31.43 5.40 -23.32
C LYS A 309 -32.82 4.82 -23.59
N SER A 310 -32.88 3.75 -24.37
CA SER A 310 -34.11 2.96 -24.55
C SER A 310 -34.63 2.46 -23.18
N GLN A 311 -35.96 2.34 -23.04
CA GLN A 311 -36.65 1.92 -21.80
C GLN A 311 -36.69 2.93 -20.64
N GLY A 312 -36.50 4.23 -20.92
CA GLY A 312 -36.74 5.31 -19.94
C GLY A 312 -35.61 5.56 -18.94
N SER A 313 -34.52 4.78 -18.99
CA SER A 313 -33.30 5.07 -18.24
C SER A 313 -32.51 6.22 -18.89
N LYS A 314 -31.82 7.02 -18.08
CA LYS A 314 -30.88 8.04 -18.55
C LYS A 314 -29.45 7.67 -18.14
N THR A 315 -28.47 8.19 -18.85
CA THR A 315 -27.10 8.31 -18.34
C THR A 315 -26.72 9.75 -18.13
N VAL A 316 -25.84 9.97 -17.15
CA VAL A 316 -25.21 11.26 -16.91
C VAL A 316 -23.69 11.13 -16.95
N SER A 317 -23.06 12.07 -17.62
CA SER A 317 -21.62 12.31 -17.54
C SER A 317 -21.41 13.71 -16.96
N LEU A 318 -20.46 13.86 -16.05
CA LEU A 318 -20.14 15.15 -15.42
C LEU A 318 -18.71 15.14 -14.87
N GLU A 319 -18.14 16.33 -14.73
CA GLU A 319 -16.97 16.56 -13.89
C GLU A 319 -17.43 17.03 -12.51
N ILE A 320 -16.84 16.48 -11.45
CA ILE A 320 -17.04 16.96 -10.09
C ILE A 320 -15.70 17.54 -9.63
N SER A 321 -15.69 18.81 -9.23
CA SER A 321 -14.51 19.47 -8.69
C SER A 321 -14.74 19.93 -7.26
N TRP A 322 -13.66 20.00 -6.48
CA TRP A 322 -13.73 20.51 -5.11
C TRP A 322 -12.56 21.43 -4.77
N LYS A 323 -12.82 22.42 -3.93
CA LYS A 323 -11.82 23.40 -3.51
C LYS A 323 -11.87 23.59 -2.00
N TRP A 324 -10.70 23.77 -1.41
CA TRP A 324 -10.58 24.17 -0.01
C TRP A 324 -10.87 25.66 0.11
N ARG A 325 -11.73 26.06 1.05
CA ARG A 325 -12.16 27.47 1.18
C ARG A 325 -11.02 28.44 1.50
N ASP A 326 -10.10 28.04 2.37
CA ASP A 326 -8.93 28.82 2.81
C ASP A 326 -7.71 28.79 1.85
N GLY A 327 -7.88 28.29 0.62
CA GLY A 327 -6.91 28.45 -0.47
C GLY A 327 -5.71 27.49 -0.49
N ASN A 328 -5.00 27.30 0.63
CA ASN A 328 -3.88 26.36 0.71
C ASN A 328 -4.27 25.13 1.54
N SER A 329 -4.45 23.98 0.89
CA SER A 329 -4.60 22.71 1.59
C SER A 329 -3.36 21.84 1.45
N PRO A 330 -3.06 21.00 2.45
CA PRO A 330 -2.08 19.94 2.26
C PRO A 330 -2.57 18.95 1.19
N TYR A 331 -1.66 18.05 0.80
CA TYR A 331 -1.98 16.98 -0.13
C TYR A 331 -2.95 15.98 0.51
N PHE A 332 -3.99 15.61 -0.23
CA PHE A 332 -4.92 14.54 0.11
C PHE A 332 -5.17 13.67 -1.11
N SER A 333 -5.58 12.44 -0.85
CA SER A 333 -6.22 11.60 -1.85
C SER A 333 -7.72 11.54 -1.60
N TYR A 334 -8.50 11.21 -2.63
CA TYR A 334 -9.95 11.30 -2.58
C TYR A 334 -10.58 10.02 -3.11
N ILE A 335 -11.48 9.42 -2.34
CA ILE A 335 -12.27 8.27 -2.77
C ILE A 335 -13.68 8.78 -3.10
N VAL A 336 -14.14 8.53 -4.31
CA VAL A 336 -15.41 9.05 -4.81
C VAL A 336 -16.46 7.95 -4.80
N TYR A 337 -17.60 8.25 -4.19
CA TYR A 337 -18.77 7.40 -4.12
C TYR A 337 -19.98 8.08 -4.76
N VAL A 338 -20.96 7.28 -5.16
CA VAL A 338 -22.28 7.75 -5.55
C VAL A 338 -23.36 7.04 -4.74
N GLN A 339 -24.35 7.81 -4.33
CA GLN A 339 -25.53 7.36 -3.61
C GLN A 339 -26.76 7.76 -4.40
N LYS A 340 -27.65 6.80 -4.67
CA LYS A 340 -28.90 7.02 -5.41
C LYS A 340 -30.00 7.35 -4.41
N ILE A 341 -30.71 8.45 -4.63
CA ILE A 341 -31.83 8.87 -3.80
C ILE A 341 -33.11 8.63 -4.59
N THR A 342 -34.06 7.91 -3.99
CA THR A 342 -35.33 7.52 -4.63
C THR A 342 -36.52 8.11 -3.87
N LYS A 343 -37.61 8.38 -4.59
CA LYS A 343 -38.90 8.70 -3.96
C LYS A 343 -39.50 7.40 -3.40
N MET A 344 -39.87 7.38 -2.12
CA MET A 344 -40.78 6.35 -1.61
C MET A 344 -42.22 6.63 -2.08
N GLU A 345 -42.95 5.56 -2.40
CA GLU A 345 -44.40 5.60 -2.59
C GLU A 345 -45.08 5.69 -1.21
N GLY A 346 -45.67 6.84 -0.91
CA GLY A 346 -46.49 7.08 0.28
C GLY A 346 -47.45 8.25 0.04
N THR A 347 -48.71 8.08 0.45
CA THR A 347 -49.82 9.04 0.22
C THR A 347 -49.96 10.06 1.37
N GLY A 348 -48.86 10.61 1.88
CA GLY A 348 -48.87 11.57 3.00
C GLY A 348 -47.80 12.67 2.90
N PRO A 349 -47.88 13.71 3.75
CA PRO A 349 -46.94 14.84 3.76
C PRO A 349 -45.52 14.48 4.22
N ASP A 350 -45.32 13.32 4.86
CA ASP A 350 -44.00 12.80 5.28
C ASP A 350 -43.38 11.90 4.20
N ARG A 351 -43.08 12.47 3.03
CA ARG A 351 -42.28 11.78 1.99
C ARG A 351 -40.82 11.71 2.42
N VAL A 352 -40.44 10.65 3.13
CA VAL A 352 -39.03 10.39 3.43
C VAL A 352 -38.36 9.82 2.18
N ALA A 353 -37.37 10.52 1.63
CA ALA A 353 -36.56 10.01 0.53
C ALA A 353 -35.76 8.78 1.02
N SER A 354 -35.72 7.71 0.22
CA SER A 354 -34.91 6.54 0.56
C SER A 354 -33.53 6.68 -0.07
N GLU A 355 -32.52 6.72 0.79
CA GLU A 355 -31.13 6.71 0.38
C GLU A 355 -30.65 5.27 0.13
N GLY A 356 -30.19 4.99 -1.09
CA GLY A 356 -29.54 3.72 -1.41
C GLY A 356 -28.16 3.58 -0.76
N ALA A 357 -27.55 2.40 -0.92
CA ALA A 357 -26.16 2.17 -0.52
C ALA A 357 -25.19 3.03 -1.34
N ARG A 358 -24.13 3.53 -0.69
CA ARG A 358 -23.02 4.22 -1.34
C ARG A 358 -22.22 3.23 -2.17
N LYS A 359 -22.04 3.55 -3.46
CA LYS A 359 -21.26 2.73 -4.39
C LYS A 359 -19.96 3.43 -4.73
N TYR A 360 -18.85 2.73 -4.58
CA TYR A 360 -17.54 3.19 -5.00
C TYR A 360 -17.53 3.46 -6.52
N LEU A 361 -16.97 4.62 -6.90
CA LEU A 361 -16.76 5.00 -8.30
C LEU A 361 -15.29 4.97 -8.71
N GLY A 362 -14.40 5.41 -7.82
CA GLY A 362 -13.00 5.55 -8.14
C GLY A 362 -12.24 6.40 -7.13
N VAL A 363 -11.02 6.75 -7.52
CA VAL A 363 -10.11 7.57 -6.71
C VAL A 363 -9.56 8.71 -7.55
N ALA A 364 -9.41 9.88 -6.93
CA ALA A 364 -8.64 10.99 -7.46
C ALA A 364 -7.45 11.32 -6.55
N GLN A 365 -6.34 11.73 -7.18
CA GLN A 365 -5.17 12.35 -6.52
C GLN A 365 -5.10 13.86 -6.82
N VAL A 366 -6.14 14.36 -7.48
CA VAL A 366 -6.38 15.75 -7.84
C VAL A 366 -7.76 16.13 -7.34
N ARG A 367 -8.08 17.43 -7.30
CA ARG A 367 -9.35 17.91 -6.76
C ARG A 367 -10.49 17.93 -7.79
N SER A 368 -10.50 16.92 -8.64
CA SER A 368 -11.52 16.70 -9.67
C SER A 368 -11.67 15.21 -9.97
N PHE A 369 -12.88 14.81 -10.35
CA PHE A 369 -13.19 13.45 -10.79
C PHE A 369 -14.25 13.48 -11.89
N TYR A 370 -13.96 12.80 -13.00
CA TYR A 370 -14.89 12.66 -14.10
C TYR A 370 -15.72 11.38 -13.96
N VAL A 371 -17.04 11.53 -14.02
CA VAL A 371 -18.00 10.43 -14.05
C VAL A 371 -18.49 10.28 -15.48
N SER A 372 -18.31 9.09 -16.06
CA SER A 372 -18.72 8.79 -17.43
C SER A 372 -19.94 7.86 -17.44
N ASP A 373 -20.97 8.27 -18.19
CA ASP A 373 -22.15 7.48 -18.55
C ASP A 373 -22.82 6.74 -17.37
N HIS A 374 -22.88 7.39 -16.20
CA HIS A 374 -23.49 6.79 -15.02
C HIS A 374 -24.98 6.54 -15.23
N VAL A 375 -25.42 5.29 -15.07
CA VAL A 375 -26.82 4.89 -15.31
C VAL A 375 -27.72 5.34 -14.18
N VAL A 376 -28.75 6.09 -14.55
CA VAL A 376 -29.80 6.64 -13.67
C VAL A 376 -31.15 5.96 -13.98
N PRO A 377 -31.61 5.04 -13.11
CA PRO A 377 -32.94 4.45 -13.22
C PRO A 377 -34.06 5.48 -13.07
N PRO A 378 -35.25 5.26 -13.65
CA PRO A 378 -36.39 6.19 -13.57
C PRO A 378 -36.86 6.53 -12.14
N SER A 379 -36.62 5.64 -11.17
CA SER A 379 -37.00 5.83 -9.76
C SER A 379 -36.08 6.78 -8.98
N VAL A 380 -34.90 7.10 -9.54
CA VAL A 380 -33.91 7.97 -8.91
C VAL A 380 -34.26 9.42 -9.18
N VAL A 381 -34.36 10.21 -8.13
CA VAL A 381 -34.64 11.65 -8.21
C VAL A 381 -33.39 12.50 -8.07
N SER A 382 -32.38 12.01 -7.36
CA SER A 382 -31.09 12.68 -7.26
C SER A 382 -29.95 11.71 -7.03
N LEU A 383 -28.77 12.13 -7.43
CA LEU A 383 -27.49 11.46 -7.21
C LEU A 383 -26.67 12.30 -6.24
N LYS A 384 -26.28 11.71 -5.11
CA LYS A 384 -25.36 12.32 -4.16
C LYS A 384 -23.97 11.71 -4.36
N PHE A 385 -23.04 12.53 -4.84
CA PHE A 385 -21.63 12.16 -4.96
C PHE A 385 -20.90 12.54 -3.68
N VAL A 386 -20.25 11.58 -3.04
CA VAL A 386 -19.53 11.76 -1.77
C VAL A 386 -18.03 11.64 -2.05
N ILE A 387 -17.25 12.61 -1.59
CA ILE A 387 -15.81 12.70 -1.81
C ILE A 387 -15.12 12.48 -0.47
N GLN A 388 -14.75 11.24 -0.17
CA GLN A 388 -14.06 10.89 1.05
C GLN A 388 -12.60 11.36 0.98
N VAL A 389 -12.21 12.25 1.89
CA VAL A 389 -10.84 12.76 1.96
C VAL A 389 -9.97 11.80 2.76
N CYS A 390 -8.79 11.47 2.24
CA CYS A 390 -7.81 10.61 2.88
C CYS A 390 -6.44 11.29 2.96
N GLY A 391 -5.83 11.22 4.14
CA GLY A 391 -4.51 11.76 4.46
C GLY A 391 -3.37 10.98 3.83
N VAL A 392 -2.17 11.56 3.92
CA VAL A 392 -0.91 10.96 3.43
C VAL A 392 -0.48 9.74 4.25
N ASP A 393 -1.00 9.59 5.45
CA ASP A 393 -0.81 8.47 6.38
C ASP A 393 -1.75 7.28 6.10
N GLY A 394 -2.67 7.44 5.15
CA GLY A 394 -3.67 6.45 4.78
C GLY A 394 -4.98 6.52 5.58
N ALA A 395 -5.10 7.43 6.55
CA ALA A 395 -6.35 7.65 7.28
C ALA A 395 -7.40 8.31 6.37
N CYS A 396 -8.65 7.88 6.47
CA CYS A 396 -9.75 8.43 5.69
C CYS A 396 -10.86 8.96 6.60
N GLN A 397 -11.56 9.99 6.12
CA GLN A 397 -12.74 10.53 6.80
C GLN A 397 -13.86 9.51 6.89
N LYS A 398 -14.73 9.67 7.89
CA LYS A 398 -16.03 9.02 7.85
C LYS A 398 -16.82 9.53 6.64
N LEU A 399 -17.53 8.61 5.98
CA LEU A 399 -18.31 8.95 4.78
C LEU A 399 -19.41 9.98 5.06
N ASP A 400 -19.97 10.00 6.27
CA ASP A 400 -21.01 10.97 6.66
C ASP A 400 -20.45 12.38 6.89
N GLU A 401 -19.16 12.49 7.19
CA GLU A 401 -18.45 13.76 7.42
C GLU A 401 -17.77 14.28 6.15
N SER A 402 -17.87 13.51 5.05
CA SER A 402 -17.19 13.80 3.79
C SER A 402 -17.95 14.86 2.96
N PRO A 403 -17.24 15.73 2.23
CA PRO A 403 -17.86 16.67 1.31
C PRO A 403 -18.65 15.96 0.21
N SER A 404 -19.72 16.59 -0.27
CA SER A 404 -20.60 15.99 -1.28
C SER A 404 -21.22 17.00 -2.24
N PHE A 405 -21.62 16.52 -3.41
CA PHE A 405 -22.37 17.24 -4.43
C PHE A 405 -23.62 16.46 -4.79
N THR A 406 -24.77 17.12 -4.81
CA THR A 406 -26.05 16.50 -5.18
C THR A 406 -26.51 17.01 -6.53
N LEU A 407 -26.83 16.08 -7.44
CA LEU A 407 -27.36 16.34 -8.77
C LEU A 407 -28.80 15.82 -8.88
N GLU A 408 -29.73 16.72 -9.20
CA GLU A 408 -31.13 16.38 -9.49
C GLU A 408 -31.27 15.74 -10.90
N CYS A 409 -32.15 14.74 -11.05
CA CYS A 409 -32.22 13.81 -12.22
C CYS A 409 -33.46 13.95 -13.13
#